data_AF-A0A914QFM1-F1
#
_entry.id   AF-A0A914QFM1-F1
#
_cell.length_a   1.000
_cell.length_b   1.000
_cell.length_c   1.000
_cell.angle_alpha   90.00
_cell.angle_beta   90.00
_cell.angle_gamma   90.00
#
_symmetry.space_group_name_H-M   'P 1'
#
loop_
_entity.id
_entity.type
_entity.pdbx_description
1 polymer ?
#
loop_
_entity_poly.entity_id
_entity_poly.type
_entity_poly.pdbx_seq_one_letter_code
_entity_poly.pdbx_strand_id
1 'polypeptide(L)'
;MKDYCSQYAKNLQPTYSAIVFNGTSSAQIRLKVKATNKISETIFKFRVKVIPTPLKSQRILWDQFRQMRYPPGYFARDNLKQNNSPLDWNTDHPHTNFKDLYEHLRGMDILLRCRN
;
A
#
# COMPACT_ATOMS: atom_id res chain seq x y z
N MET A 1 -3.96 4.24 -10.91
CA MET A 1 -3.75 3.12 -9.96
C MET A 1 -4.80 3.16 -8.85
N LYS A 2 -5.82 2.31 -8.92
CA LYS A 2 -6.79 2.18 -7.82
C LYS A 2 -6.09 1.47 -6.66
N ASP A 3 -5.89 2.15 -5.54
CA ASP A 3 -5.60 1.50 -4.25
C ASP A 3 -6.51 0.27 -4.13
N TYR A 4 -5.96 -0.94 -4.16
CA TYR A 4 -6.77 -2.15 -3.91
C TYR A 4 -7.41 -2.06 -2.52
N CYS A 5 -6.77 -1.35 -1.58
CA CYS A 5 -7.33 -1.00 -0.29
C CYS A 5 -8.58 -0.09 -0.39
N SER A 6 -8.62 0.83 -1.36
CA SER A 6 -9.80 1.67 -1.64
C SER A 6 -10.93 0.87 -2.28
N GLN A 7 -10.64 -0.12 -3.14
CA GLN A 7 -11.70 -0.91 -3.80
C GLN A 7 -12.61 -1.64 -2.80
N TYR A 8 -12.05 -2.15 -1.69
CA TYR A 8 -12.83 -2.82 -0.64
C TYR A 8 -13.37 -1.87 0.45
N ALA A 9 -12.85 -0.65 0.55
CA ALA A 9 -13.24 0.33 1.57
C ALA A 9 -14.33 1.32 1.13
N LYS A 10 -14.70 1.34 -0.15
CA LYS A 10 -15.61 2.35 -0.74
C LYS A 10 -16.98 2.49 -0.07
N ASN A 11 -17.45 1.45 0.62
CA ASN A 11 -18.78 1.44 1.26
C ASN A 11 -18.73 1.36 2.79
N LEU A 12 -17.55 1.50 3.40
CA LEU A 12 -17.39 1.43 4.85
C LEU A 12 -17.27 2.86 5.41
N GLN A 13 -18.33 3.35 6.05
CA GLN A 13 -18.30 4.56 6.87
C GLN A 13 -17.70 4.18 8.23
N PRO A 14 -16.49 4.65 8.60
CA PRO A 14 -15.89 4.31 9.88
C PRO A 14 -16.68 4.96 11.02
N THR A 15 -16.87 4.23 12.12
CA THR A 15 -17.40 4.80 13.36
C THR A 15 -16.40 5.79 13.95
N TYR A 16 -16.86 6.73 14.78
CA TYR A 16 -15.99 7.72 15.42
C TYR A 16 -14.83 7.06 16.17
N SER A 17 -15.10 5.98 16.91
CA SER A 17 -14.11 5.19 17.63
C SER A 17 -13.03 4.59 16.72
N ALA A 18 -13.36 4.26 15.47
CA ALA A 18 -12.40 3.72 14.50
C ALA A 18 -11.46 4.80 13.94
N ILE A 19 -11.92 6.05 13.84
CA ILE A 19 -11.12 7.19 13.34
C ILE A 19 -10.03 7.59 14.33
N VAL A 20 -10.36 7.57 15.62
CA VAL A 20 -9.46 7.98 16.71
C VAL A 20 -8.65 6.83 17.31
N PHE A 21 -8.83 5.61 16.79
CA PHE A 21 -8.17 4.43 17.33
C PHE A 21 -6.65 4.54 17.22
N ASN A 22 -5.98 4.44 18.36
CA ASN A 22 -4.55 4.29 18.47
C ASN A 22 -4.26 3.03 19.29
N GLY A 23 -3.61 2.05 18.68
CA GLY A 23 -3.35 0.78 19.36
C GLY A 23 -2.73 -0.25 18.46
N THR A 24 -2.67 -1.49 18.95
CA THR A 24 -2.20 -2.61 18.14
C THR A 24 -3.33 -3.59 17.89
N SER A 25 -3.62 -3.83 16.62
CA SER A 25 -4.57 -4.86 16.19
C SER A 25 -3.79 -6.13 15.87
N SER A 26 -4.25 -7.27 16.40
CA SER A 26 -3.66 -8.57 16.14
C SER A 26 -4.68 -9.45 15.42
N ALA A 27 -4.23 -10.19 14.42
CA ALA A 27 -5.08 -11.09 13.66
C ALA A 27 -4.31 -12.34 13.24
N GLN A 28 -5.07 -13.38 12.88
CA GLN A 28 -4.53 -14.64 12.40
C GLN A 28 -5.24 -15.08 11.13
N ILE A 29 -4.47 -15.52 10.15
CA ILE A 29 -4.97 -16.16 8.93
C ILE A 29 -4.65 -17.65 9.04
N ARG A 30 -5.68 -18.48 8.95
CA ARG A 30 -5.57 -19.94 8.91
C ARG A 30 -5.64 -20.39 7.46
N LEU A 31 -4.59 -21.07 7.01
CA LEU A 31 -4.45 -21.49 5.62
C LEU A 31 -4.39 -23.01 5.57
N LYS A 32 -5.39 -23.60 4.92
CA LYS A 32 -5.55 -25.04 4.76
C LYS A 32 -5.35 -25.41 3.30
N VAL A 33 -4.32 -26.19 3.03
CA VAL A 33 -3.97 -26.67 1.69
C VAL A 33 -4.34 -28.14 1.59
N LYS A 34 -5.15 -28.48 0.59
CA LYS A 34 -5.53 -29.87 0.29
C LYS A 34 -4.84 -30.32 -1.00
N ALA A 35 -3.95 -31.30 -0.87
CA ALA A 35 -3.47 -32.14 -1.97
C ALA A 35 -4.21 -33.49 -1.92
N THR A 36 -4.22 -34.23 -3.02
CA THR A 36 -5.09 -35.40 -3.30
C THR A 36 -5.42 -36.26 -2.07
N ASN A 37 -4.40 -36.69 -1.32
CA ASN A 37 -4.54 -37.46 -0.06
C ASN A 37 -3.86 -36.80 1.15
N LYS A 38 -3.49 -35.51 1.06
CA LYS A 38 -2.77 -34.82 2.14
C LYS A 38 -3.38 -33.47 2.42
N ILE A 39 -3.66 -33.21 3.69
CA ILE A 39 -4.12 -31.91 4.16
C ILE A 39 -2.98 -31.32 5.01
N SER A 40 -2.53 -30.14 4.65
CA SER A 40 -1.57 -29.35 5.42
C SER A 40 -2.27 -28.08 5.91
N GLU A 41 -2.03 -27.70 7.16
CA GLU A 41 -2.60 -26.51 7.75
C GLU A 41 -1.51 -25.67 8.41
N THR A 42 -1.60 -24.35 8.25
CA THR A 42 -0.71 -23.40 8.89
C THR A 42 -1.48 -22.18 9.37
N ILE A 43 -0.96 -21.52 10.41
CA ILE A 43 -1.54 -20.33 11.01
C ILE A 43 -0.51 -19.20 10.93
N PHE A 44 -0.85 -18.15 10.19
CA PHE A 44 -0.08 -16.93 10.11
C PHE A 44 -0.64 -15.92 11.10
N LYS A 45 0.16 -15.54 12.10
CA LYS A 45 -0.20 -14.49 13.06
C LYS A 45 0.49 -13.20 12.64
N PHE A 46 -0.26 -12.10 12.62
CA PHE A 46 0.28 -10.77 12.30
C PHE A 46 -0.28 -9.73 13.26
N ARG A 47 0.55 -8.72 13.52
CA ARG A 47 0.28 -7.64 14.46
C ARG A 47 0.55 -6.31 13.75
N VAL A 48 -0.43 -5.43 13.76
CA VAL A 48 -0.38 -4.14 13.06
C VAL A 48 -0.62 -3.01 14.05
N LYS A 49 0.29 -2.03 14.08
CA LYS A 49 0.10 -0.77 14.81
C LYS A 49 -0.85 0.10 13.98
N VAL A 50 -2.04 0.35 14.53
CA VAL A 50 -3.03 1.24 13.93
C VAL A 50 -2.91 2.58 14.64
N ILE A 51 -2.62 3.61 13.88
CA ILE A 51 -2.58 4.99 14.36
C ILE A 51 -3.71 5.78 13.68
N PRO A 52 -4.28 6.79 14.35
CA PRO A 52 -5.22 7.68 13.70
C PRO A 52 -4.52 8.40 12.54
N THR A 53 -5.30 8.91 11.59
CA THR A 53 -4.72 9.69 10.49
C THR A 53 -3.98 10.90 11.07
N PRO A 54 -2.67 11.07 10.79
CA PRO A 54 -1.90 12.15 11.38
C PRO A 54 -2.49 13.52 11.02
N LEU A 55 -2.28 14.50 11.90
CA LEU A 55 -2.74 15.87 11.67
C LEU A 55 -2.12 16.41 10.38
N LYS A 56 -2.83 17.28 9.66
CA LYS A 56 -2.39 17.78 8.34
C LYS A 56 -0.99 18.40 8.39
N SER A 57 -0.62 19.07 9.49
CA SER A 57 0.70 19.68 9.70
C SER A 57 1.85 18.67 9.85
N GLN A 58 1.55 17.42 10.20
CA GLN A 58 2.53 16.34 10.36
C GLN A 58 2.67 15.48 9.10
N ARG A 59 1.90 15.78 8.04
CA ARG A 59 1.93 15.02 6.79
C ARG A 59 3.03 15.54 5.89
N ILE A 60 3.92 14.65 5.47
CA ILE A 60 4.88 14.94 4.42
C ILE A 60 4.15 14.82 3.08
N LEU A 61 4.15 15.92 2.31
CA LEU A 61 3.80 15.87 0.90
C LEU A 61 5.01 15.33 0.15
N TRP A 62 4.84 14.16 -0.45
CA TRP A 62 5.83 13.57 -1.33
C TRP A 62 5.28 13.62 -2.74
N ASP A 63 6.01 14.30 -3.62
CA ASP A 63 5.77 14.29 -5.05
C ASP A 63 7.12 14.10 -5.75
N GLN A 64 7.13 13.30 -6.80
CA GLN A 64 8.33 13.07 -7.59
C GLN A 64 8.31 14.05 -8.76
N PHE A 65 9.28 14.97 -8.81
CA PHE A 65 9.53 15.70 -10.05
C PHE A 65 10.11 14.72 -11.08
N ARG A 66 9.29 14.27 -12.04
CA ARG A 66 9.76 13.38 -13.11
C ARG A 66 10.34 14.20 -14.26
N GLN A 67 11.63 14.02 -14.51
CA GLN A 67 12.31 14.41 -15.75
C GLN A 67 12.56 13.23 -16.69
N MET A 68 11.86 12.12 -16.53
CA MET A 68 11.85 11.05 -17.55
C MET A 68 11.07 11.56 -18.76
N ARG A 69 11.78 12.09 -19.77
CA ARG A 69 11.15 12.41 -21.06
C ARG A 69 10.63 11.11 -21.64
N TYR A 70 9.31 10.99 -21.71
CA TYR A 70 8.70 9.92 -22.47
C TYR A 70 9.20 9.99 -23.92
N PRO A 71 9.48 8.83 -24.55
CA PRO A 71 9.81 8.81 -25.96
C PRO A 71 8.72 9.53 -26.77
N PRO A 72 9.09 10.26 -27.84
CA PRO A 72 8.10 10.89 -28.72
C PRO A 72 7.12 9.83 -29.24
N GLY A 73 5.81 10.06 -29.05
CA GLY A 73 4.75 9.12 -29.44
C GLY A 73 4.34 8.09 -28.38
N TYR A 74 4.93 8.14 -27.18
CA TYR A 74 4.49 7.31 -26.06
C TYR A 74 3.25 7.91 -25.39
N PHE A 75 2.16 7.14 -25.38
CA PHE A 75 0.93 7.45 -24.63
C PHE A 75 0.84 6.50 -23.44
N ALA A 76 0.75 7.03 -22.22
CA ALA A 76 0.58 6.22 -21.03
C ALA A 76 -0.68 5.37 -21.14
N ARG A 77 -0.54 4.05 -20.98
CA ARG A 77 -1.66 3.10 -21.03
C ARG A 77 -1.99 2.67 -19.61
N ASP A 78 -3.18 3.00 -19.12
CA ASP A 78 -3.68 2.51 -17.83
C ASP A 78 -4.23 1.07 -17.97
N ASN A 79 -3.41 0.14 -18.48
CA ASN A 79 -3.81 -1.24 -18.73
C ASN A 79 -3.06 -2.21 -17.79
N LEU A 80 -3.74 -2.58 -16.70
CA LEU A 80 -3.23 -3.51 -15.68
C LEU A 80 -2.94 -4.93 -16.19
N LYS A 81 -3.33 -5.29 -17.42
CA LYS A 81 -3.01 -6.58 -18.04
C LYS A 81 -1.69 -6.56 -18.82
N GLN A 82 -1.08 -5.39 -19.00
CA GLN A 82 0.11 -5.20 -19.82
C GLN A 82 1.34 -4.99 -18.91
N ASN A 83 1.94 -6.08 -18.47
CA ASN A 83 3.14 -6.11 -17.62
C ASN A 83 4.47 -5.91 -18.38
N ASN A 84 4.44 -5.96 -19.71
CA ASN A 84 5.63 -5.86 -20.56
C ASN A 84 6.03 -4.41 -20.89
N SER A 85 5.31 -3.39 -20.39
CA SER A 85 5.74 -1.99 -20.54
C SER A 85 6.61 -1.59 -19.35
N PRO A 86 7.94 -1.45 -19.53
CA PRO A 86 8.84 -1.07 -18.44
C PRO A 86 8.54 0.34 -17.89
N LEU A 87 7.78 1.15 -18.64
CA LEU A 87 7.51 2.57 -18.34
C LEU A 87 6.20 2.83 -17.59
N ASP A 88 5.21 1.93 -17.67
CA ASP A 88 3.90 2.10 -17.02
C ASP A 88 3.72 1.22 -15.76
N TRP A 89 4.51 0.14 -15.63
CA TRP A 89 4.26 -0.88 -14.60
C TRP A 89 4.85 -0.53 -13.22
N ASN A 90 6.08 0.01 -13.18
CA ASN A 90 6.74 0.39 -11.93
C ASN A 90 6.34 1.79 -11.48
N THR A 91 5.03 1.98 -11.24
CA THR A 91 4.50 3.18 -10.57
C THR A 91 5.49 3.59 -9.47
N ASP A 92 5.97 4.84 -9.53
CA ASP A 92 6.97 5.39 -8.63
C ASP A 92 6.46 5.41 -7.19
N HIS A 93 6.50 4.26 -6.53
CA HIS A 93 6.12 4.13 -5.16
C HIS A 93 7.34 4.40 -4.28
N PRO A 94 7.16 5.10 -3.15
CA PRO A 94 8.24 5.34 -2.21
C PRO A 94 8.92 4.04 -1.75
N HIS A 95 8.18 2.94 -1.63
CA HIS A 95 8.70 1.66 -1.13
C HIS A 95 9.38 0.79 -2.19
N THR A 96 9.40 1.19 -3.47
CA THR A 96 10.11 0.48 -4.55
C THR A 96 11.35 1.26 -4.99
N ASN A 97 11.16 2.47 -5.53
CA ASN A 97 12.23 3.28 -6.11
C ASN A 97 12.98 4.14 -5.06
N PHE A 98 12.38 4.35 -3.88
CA PHE A 98 12.94 5.20 -2.80
C PHE A 98 13.00 4.46 -1.47
N LYS A 99 13.37 3.18 -1.50
CA LYS A 99 13.35 2.29 -0.33
C LYS A 99 14.05 2.88 0.89
N ASP A 100 15.23 3.49 0.72
CA ASP A 100 15.99 4.07 1.84
C ASP A 100 15.23 5.24 2.50
N LEU A 101 14.63 6.11 1.68
CA LEU A 101 13.76 7.19 2.17
C LEU A 101 12.54 6.61 2.90
N TYR A 102 11.91 5.59 2.31
CA TYR A 102 10.78 4.91 2.92
C TYR A 102 11.14 4.31 4.28
N GLU A 103 12.25 3.57 4.37
CA GLU A 103 12.73 2.96 5.61
C GLU A 103 13.11 4.00 6.66
N HIS A 104 13.77 5.10 6.25
CA HIS A 104 14.10 6.21 7.15
C HIS A 104 12.84 6.85 7.73
N LEU A 105 11.86 7.18 6.89
CA LEU A 105 10.58 7.76 7.33
C LEU A 105 9.81 6.80 8.25
N ARG A 106 9.85 5.49 7.97
CA ARG A 106 9.25 4.47 8.84
C ARG A 106 9.98 4.35 10.18
N GLY A 107 11.31 4.47 10.19
CA GLY A 107 12.11 4.51 11.42
C GLY A 107 11.80 5.73 12.29
N MET A 108 11.39 6.84 11.68
CA MET A 108 10.90 8.05 12.36
C MET A 108 9.42 7.97 12.76
N ASP A 109 8.78 6.81 12.64
CA ASP A 109 7.35 6.60 12.93
C ASP A 109 6.40 7.44 12.03
N ILE A 110 6.87 7.89 10.86
CA ILE A 110 6.07 8.65 9.88
C ILE A 110 5.30 7.69 8.97
N LEU A 111 3.99 7.97 8.80
CA LEU A 111 3.12 7.22 7.90
C LEU A 111 3.03 7.90 6.53
N LEU A 112 3.49 7.21 5.49
CA LEU A 112 3.30 7.60 4.11
C LEU A 112 1.93 7.10 3.61
N ARG A 113 1.11 8.02 3.11
CA ARG A 113 -0.17 7.71 2.46
C ARG A 113 -0.21 8.40 1.10
N CYS A 114 -0.40 7.64 0.03
CA CYS A 114 -0.69 8.21 -1.29
C CYS A 114 -2.06 8.92 -1.21
N ARG A 115 -2.09 10.19 -1.63
CA ARG A 115 -3.34 10.93 -1.80
C ARG A 115 -3.88 10.55 -3.18
N ASN A 116 -5.10 10.01 -3.25
CA ASN A 116 -5.83 9.82 -4.51
C ASN A 116 -6.21 11.17 -5.11
#